data_AF-A0A6P0IQ51-F1
#
_entry.id   AF-A0A6P0IQ51-F1
#
_cell.length_a   1.000
_cell.length_b   1.000
_cell.length_c   1.000
_cell.angle_alpha   90.00
_cell.angle_beta   90.00
_cell.angle_gamma   90.00
#
_symmetry.space_group_name_H-M   'P 1'
#
loop_
_entity.id
_entity.type
_entity.pdbx_description
1 polymer ?
#
loop_
_entity_poly.entity_id
_entity_poly.type
_entity_poly.pdbx_seq_one_letter_code
_entity_poly.pdbx_strand_id
1 'polypeptide(L)'
;HLSHGVFHLLALAGIAPQVQLCCITQHSLRPDLTDPNWRVGFSVEAGGTISLVSNQSNRNHLPNQTIPNQEQTLTETIDNPDTDVILPPPPRVNHKLNALELTLLQQLAAAELPQLSTLLKDQLAGSKAAESVDSLWVKLERILRDYAQYHFGRSIRSAALVDALSSVN
;
A
#
# COMPACT_ATOMS: atom_id res chain seq x y z
N HIS A 1 -1.76 13.22 14.31
CA HIS A 1 -0.45 13.01 14.97
C HIS A 1 -0.19 11.55 15.37
N LEU A 2 -1.19 10.78 15.84
CA LEU A 2 -1.00 9.34 16.17
C LEU A 2 -0.41 8.51 15.01
N SER A 3 -0.96 8.65 13.79
CA SER A 3 -0.53 7.87 12.62
C SER A 3 0.95 8.08 12.26
N HIS A 4 1.50 9.27 12.50
CA HIS A 4 2.93 9.56 12.31
C HIS A 4 3.81 8.81 13.30
N GLY A 5 3.44 8.85 14.59
CA GLY A 5 4.12 8.09 15.63
C GLY A 5 4.07 6.58 15.37
N VAL A 6 2.90 6.04 14.98
CA VAL A 6 2.76 4.61 14.63
C VAL A 6 3.66 4.25 13.46
N PHE A 7 3.67 5.05 12.39
CA PHE A 7 4.54 4.81 11.23
C PHE A 7 6.01 4.71 11.63
N HIS A 8 6.51 5.66 12.43
CA HIS A 8 7.90 5.65 12.87
C HIS A 8 8.22 4.54 13.87
N LEU A 9 7.28 4.14 14.74
CA LEU A 9 7.47 2.96 15.57
C LEU A 9 7.63 1.69 14.73
N LEU A 10 6.85 1.55 13.65
CA LEU A 10 7.02 0.46 12.68
C LEU A 10 8.37 0.54 11.97
N ALA A 11 8.84 1.75 11.63
CA ALA A 11 10.15 1.96 11.02
C ALA A 11 11.29 1.54 11.95
N LEU A 12 11.21 1.92 13.23
CA LEU A 12 12.17 1.51 14.27
C LEU A 12 12.16 0.00 14.49
N ALA A 13 10.99 -0.64 14.36
CA ALA A 13 10.85 -2.09 14.42
C ALA A 13 11.32 -2.81 13.13
N GLY A 14 11.76 -2.08 12.10
CA GLY A 14 12.24 -2.64 10.83
C GLY A 14 11.14 -3.16 9.90
N ILE A 15 9.88 -2.77 10.15
CA ILE A 15 8.71 -3.28 9.43
C ILE A 15 7.82 -2.16 8.87
N ALA A 16 8.30 -0.91 8.75
CA ALA A 16 7.48 0.16 8.17
C ALA A 16 6.96 -0.21 6.78
N PRO A 17 5.69 0.12 6.46
CA PRO A 17 5.13 -0.18 5.16
C PRO A 17 5.84 0.62 4.07
N GLN A 18 6.05 0.00 2.90
CA GLN A 18 6.48 0.70 1.70
C GLN A 18 5.31 1.55 1.16
N VAL A 19 5.57 2.83 0.92
CA VAL A 19 4.55 3.81 0.51
C VAL A 19 4.95 4.59 -0.75
N GLN A 20 6.22 4.52 -1.17
CA GLN A 20 6.73 5.24 -2.33
C GLN A 20 6.80 4.39 -3.60
N LEU A 21 7.02 3.08 -3.44
CA LEU A 21 7.16 2.13 -4.55
C LEU A 21 6.05 1.08 -4.47
N CYS A 22 5.64 0.55 -5.62
CA CYS A 22 4.82 -0.65 -5.67
C CYS A 22 5.60 -1.87 -5.16
N CYS A 23 5.12 -2.59 -4.16
CA CYS A 23 5.82 -3.76 -3.61
C CYS A 23 6.04 -4.89 -4.64
N ILE A 24 5.23 -4.93 -5.70
CA ILE A 24 5.32 -5.96 -6.76
C ILE A 24 6.25 -5.50 -7.89
N THR A 25 5.99 -4.31 -8.45
CA THR A 25 6.69 -3.84 -9.66
C THR A 25 7.90 -2.97 -9.36
N GLN A 26 8.07 -2.53 -8.10
CA GLN A 26 9.10 -1.58 -7.67
C GLN A 26 9.05 -0.23 -8.37
N HIS A 27 7.97 0.07 -9.11
CA HIS A 27 7.78 1.38 -9.74
C HIS A 27 7.32 2.42 -8.73
N SER A 28 7.80 3.66 -8.91
CA SER A 28 7.38 4.79 -8.10
C SER A 28 5.88 5.07 -8.26
N LEU A 29 5.21 5.22 -7.13
CA LEU A 29 3.80 5.56 -7.05
C LEU A 29 3.68 7.06 -6.82
N ARG A 30 3.30 7.78 -7.87
CA ARG A 30 3.02 9.22 -7.82
C ARG A 30 1.50 9.43 -7.79
N PRO A 31 0.94 9.97 -6.70
CA PRO A 31 -0.46 10.35 -6.65
C PRO A 31 -0.79 11.39 -7.72
N ASP A 32 -1.87 11.17 -8.48
CA ASP A 32 -2.44 12.19 -9.37
C ASP A 32 -3.68 12.79 -8.70
N LEU A 33 -3.53 14.02 -8.18
CA LEU A 33 -4.62 14.75 -7.52
C LEU A 33 -5.65 15.31 -8.52
N THR A 34 -5.34 15.30 -9.83
CA THR A 34 -6.25 15.79 -10.88
C THR A 34 -7.22 14.70 -11.36
N ASP A 35 -6.88 13.42 -11.15
CA ASP A 35 -7.74 12.28 -11.47
C ASP A 35 -8.55 11.83 -10.23
N PRO A 36 -9.88 12.09 -10.18
CA PRO A 36 -10.73 11.68 -9.05
C PRO A 36 -10.87 10.16 -8.93
N ASN A 37 -10.55 9.40 -9.98
CA ASN A 37 -10.61 7.94 -10.01
C ASN A 37 -9.26 7.28 -9.74
N TRP A 38 -8.19 8.04 -9.52
CA TRP A 38 -6.87 7.51 -9.23
C TRP A 38 -6.90 6.67 -7.96
N ARG A 39 -6.43 5.42 -8.03
CA ARG A 39 -6.38 4.50 -6.87
C ARG A 39 -5.11 3.68 -6.86
N VAL A 40 -4.63 3.38 -5.65
CA VAL A 40 -3.58 2.40 -5.37
C VAL A 40 -4.07 1.40 -4.34
N GLY A 41 -3.51 0.20 -4.34
CA GLY A 41 -3.80 -0.83 -3.37
C GLY A 41 -2.85 -0.70 -2.19
N PHE A 42 -3.31 -1.10 -1.02
CA PHE A 42 -2.46 -1.36 0.13
C PHE A 42 -2.67 -2.81 0.55
N SER A 43 -1.58 -3.56 0.55
CA SER A 43 -1.53 -4.96 0.92
C SER A 43 -0.66 -5.11 2.15
N VAL A 44 -1.26 -5.59 3.22
CA VAL A 44 -0.57 -5.83 4.48
C VAL A 44 0.45 -6.95 4.31
N GLU A 45 0.11 -8.02 3.59
CA GLU A 45 1.02 -9.14 3.35
C GLU A 45 2.16 -8.80 2.36
N ALA A 46 1.93 -7.92 1.39
CA ALA A 46 2.99 -7.44 0.50
C ALA A 46 3.86 -6.34 1.14
N GLY A 47 3.58 -5.94 2.39
CA GLY A 47 4.37 -4.95 3.11
C GLY A 47 4.10 -3.50 2.73
N GLY A 48 2.99 -3.17 2.05
CA GLY A 48 2.70 -1.78 1.68
C GLY A 48 1.87 -1.59 0.43
N THR A 49 2.20 -0.56 -0.35
CA THR A 49 1.41 -0.14 -1.51
C THR A 49 1.67 -0.99 -2.76
N ILE A 50 0.62 -1.29 -3.51
CA ILE A 50 0.70 -2.01 -4.78
C ILE A 50 -0.06 -1.28 -5.87
N SER A 51 0.50 -1.23 -7.07
CA SER A 51 -0.16 -0.62 -8.22
C SER A 51 -1.42 -1.41 -8.58
N LEU A 52 -2.56 -0.73 -8.63
CA LEU A 52 -3.79 -1.26 -9.21
C LEU A 52 -3.78 -0.94 -10.69
N VAL A 53 -2.85 -1.53 -11.44
CA VAL A 53 -3.00 -1.52 -12.89
C VAL A 53 -4.36 -2.13 -13.17
N SER A 54 -5.23 -1.40 -13.86
CA SER A 54 -6.53 -1.88 -14.31
C SER A 54 -6.28 -3.11 -15.17
N ASN A 55 -6.33 -4.28 -14.54
CA ASN A 55 -6.01 -5.57 -15.15
C ASN A 55 -7.19 -6.02 -16.05
N GLN A 56 -7.61 -5.14 -16.95
CA GLN A 56 -8.65 -5.39 -17.96
C GLN A 56 -8.08 -5.48 -19.36
N SER A 57 -6.76 -5.38 -19.54
CA SER A 57 -6.15 -5.60 -20.85
C SER A 57 -4.78 -6.23 -20.68
N ASN A 58 -4.69 -7.49 -21.09
CA ASN A 58 -3.46 -8.17 -21.47
C ASN A 58 -2.70 -8.93 -20.35
N ARG A 59 -3.24 -10.12 -20.02
CA ARG A 59 -2.51 -11.22 -19.38
C ARG A 59 -1.40 -11.83 -20.28
N ASN A 60 -1.10 -11.27 -21.46
CA ASN A 60 -0.21 -11.89 -22.46
C ASN A 60 1.07 -11.09 -22.78
N HIS A 61 1.60 -10.25 -21.89
CA HIS A 61 2.93 -9.71 -22.14
C HIS A 61 3.73 -9.44 -20.86
N LEU A 62 4.36 -10.49 -20.35
CA LEU A 62 5.57 -10.33 -19.56
C LEU A 62 6.69 -9.90 -20.53
N PRO A 63 7.39 -8.77 -20.33
CA PRO A 63 8.61 -8.51 -21.08
C PRO A 63 9.68 -9.50 -20.63
N ASN A 64 10.03 -10.42 -21.53
CA ASN A 64 11.21 -11.27 -21.43
C ASN A 64 12.42 -10.40 -21.04
N GLN A 65 12.99 -10.66 -19.86
CA GLN A 65 14.35 -10.22 -19.57
C GLN A 65 15.29 -11.14 -20.36
N THR A 66 15.78 -10.62 -21.47
CA THR A 66 16.83 -11.19 -22.29
C THR A 66 18.11 -11.27 -21.47
N ILE A 67 18.47 -12.46 -21.01
CA ILE A 67 19.85 -12.77 -20.60
C ILE A 67 20.60 -13.15 -21.89
N PRO A 68 21.70 -12.46 -22.25
CA PRO A 68 22.52 -12.87 -23.37
C PRO A 68 23.39 -14.03 -22.92
N ASN A 69 23.16 -15.24 -23.44
CA ASN A 69 24.22 -16.23 -23.41
C ASN A 69 24.23 -17.12 -24.66
N GLN A 70 25.46 -17.42 -25.04
CA GLN A 70 25.93 -17.93 -26.33
C GLN A 70 25.36 -19.30 -26.71
N GLU A 71 25.31 -19.51 -28.02
CA GLU A 71 24.84 -20.70 -28.74
C GLU A 71 25.60 -22.00 -28.40
N GLN A 72 24.97 -23.10 -28.86
CA GLN A 72 25.50 -24.46 -29.14
C GLN A 72 25.41 -25.42 -27.92
N THR A 73 24.70 -26.57 -27.93
CA THR A 73 24.66 -27.62 -28.96
C THR A 73 23.67 -28.75 -28.54
N LEU A 74 22.86 -29.24 -29.51
CA LEU A 74 22.32 -30.61 -29.70
C LEU A 74 21.17 -31.23 -28.85
N THR A 75 20.06 -31.45 -29.59
CA THR A 75 19.17 -32.63 -29.71
C THR A 75 18.24 -33.07 -28.58
N GLU A 76 16.98 -33.22 -29.00
CA GLU A 76 15.81 -33.82 -28.36
C GLU A 76 16.06 -35.20 -27.74
N THR A 77 15.46 -35.46 -26.57
CA THR A 77 14.31 -36.39 -26.38
C THR A 77 14.17 -36.78 -24.90
N ILE A 78 12.94 -37.16 -24.53
CA ILE A 78 12.50 -37.96 -23.37
C ILE A 78 11.82 -37.17 -22.22
N ASP A 79 10.52 -37.40 -22.12
CA ASP A 79 9.60 -37.38 -20.97
C ASP A 79 10.12 -36.81 -19.64
N ASN A 80 9.45 -35.76 -19.15
CA ASN A 80 9.35 -35.50 -17.71
C ASN A 80 8.00 -34.82 -17.39
N PRO A 81 7.35 -35.16 -16.25
CA PRO A 81 6.00 -34.71 -15.95
C PRO A 81 6.01 -33.23 -15.59
N ASP A 82 4.93 -32.55 -15.97
CA ASP A 82 4.58 -31.15 -15.67
C ASP A 82 5.20 -30.64 -14.36
N THR A 83 6.30 -29.89 -14.50
CA THR A 83 6.67 -28.94 -13.44
C THR A 83 5.79 -27.73 -13.67
N ASP A 84 4.54 -27.82 -13.22
CA ASP A 84 3.63 -26.69 -13.12
C ASP A 84 4.36 -25.67 -12.23
N VAL A 85 4.86 -24.59 -12.83
CA VAL A 85 5.48 -23.49 -12.09
C VAL A 85 4.35 -22.84 -11.31
N ILE A 86 4.15 -23.29 -10.07
CA ILE A 86 3.17 -22.71 -9.15
C ILE A 86 3.62 -21.28 -8.88
N LEU A 87 3.14 -20.34 -9.68
CA LEU A 87 3.30 -18.91 -9.42
C LEU A 87 2.50 -18.60 -8.15
N PRO A 88 3.10 -18.00 -7.11
CA PRO A 88 2.36 -17.63 -5.92
C PRO A 88 1.19 -16.71 -6.28
N PRO A 89 0.04 -16.85 -5.61
CA PRO A 89 -1.12 -16.01 -5.88
C PRO A 89 -0.78 -14.54 -5.67
N PRO A 90 -1.39 -13.62 -6.45
CA PRO A 90 -1.16 -12.20 -6.27
C PRO A 90 -1.59 -11.77 -4.87
N PRO A 91 -0.85 -10.82 -4.25
CA PRO A 91 -1.15 -10.42 -2.89
C PRO A 91 -2.52 -9.73 -2.80
N ARG A 92 -3.22 -10.02 -1.72
CA ARG A 92 -4.53 -9.47 -1.36
C ARG A 92 -4.40 -7.98 -1.11
N VAL A 93 -5.30 -7.22 -1.74
CA VAL A 93 -5.47 -5.79 -1.47
C VAL A 93 -6.42 -5.66 -0.27
N ASN A 94 -5.88 -5.22 0.87
CA ASN A 94 -6.67 -4.98 2.08
C ASN A 94 -7.42 -3.65 1.97
N HIS A 95 -6.75 -2.61 1.48
CA HIS A 95 -7.31 -1.26 1.38
C HIS A 95 -7.07 -0.65 0.00
N LYS A 96 -8.01 0.17 -0.47
CA LYS A 96 -7.82 1.02 -1.66
C LYS A 96 -7.64 2.46 -1.21
N LEU A 97 -6.56 3.07 -1.66
CA LEU A 97 -6.18 4.44 -1.35
C LEU A 97 -6.40 5.33 -2.57
N ASN A 98 -7.04 6.48 -2.38
CA ASN A 98 -7.06 7.54 -3.38
C ASN A 98 -5.76 8.36 -3.38
N ALA A 99 -5.66 9.34 -4.27
CA ALA A 99 -4.43 10.13 -4.42
C ALA A 99 -4.10 10.94 -3.16
N LEU A 100 -5.10 11.52 -2.52
CA LEU A 100 -4.92 12.29 -1.28
C LEU A 100 -4.47 11.39 -0.12
N GLU A 101 -5.12 10.24 0.04
CA GLU A 101 -4.77 9.21 1.04
C GLU A 101 -3.34 8.72 0.90
N LEU A 102 -2.91 8.40 -0.34
CA LEU A 102 -1.52 8.00 -0.58
C LEU A 102 -0.57 9.16 -0.28
N THR A 103 -0.89 10.39 -0.70
CA THR A 103 -0.04 11.56 -0.45
C THR A 103 0.23 11.74 1.04
N LEU A 104 -0.81 11.66 1.87
CA LEU A 104 -0.65 11.78 3.33
C LEU A 104 0.15 10.61 3.91
N LEU A 105 -0.14 9.38 3.47
CA LEU A 105 0.58 8.21 3.93
C LEU A 105 2.08 8.28 3.55
N GLN A 106 2.42 8.82 2.39
CA GLN A 106 3.80 9.09 1.97
C GLN A 106 4.46 10.17 2.84
N GLN A 107 3.72 11.20 3.22
CA GLN A 107 4.22 12.25 4.13
C GLN A 107 4.48 11.72 5.54
N LEU A 108 3.75 10.70 6.01
CA LEU A 108 4.04 10.04 7.30
C LEU A 108 5.41 9.34 7.33
N ALA A 109 6.00 9.05 6.18
CA ALA A 109 7.36 8.49 6.11
C ALA A 109 8.45 9.55 6.28
N ALA A 110 8.12 10.84 6.16
CA ALA A 110 9.08 11.93 6.35
C ALA A 110 9.47 12.07 7.83
N ALA A 111 10.74 12.42 8.08
CA ALA A 111 11.30 12.54 9.43
C ALA A 111 10.58 13.61 10.27
N GLU A 112 10.12 14.68 9.62
CA GLU A 112 9.32 15.72 10.24
C GLU A 112 7.94 15.76 9.58
N LEU A 113 6.92 16.02 10.39
CA LEU A 113 5.57 16.25 9.90
C LEU A 113 5.51 17.72 9.45
N PRO A 114 5.48 18.04 8.14
CA PRO A 114 5.07 19.38 7.72
C PRO A 114 3.68 19.68 8.31
N GLN A 115 3.26 20.95 8.33
CA GLN A 115 1.92 21.34 8.80
C GLN A 115 0.83 20.80 7.86
N LEU A 116 0.59 19.48 7.88
CA LEU A 116 -0.33 18.76 7.00
C LEU A 116 -1.74 19.30 7.13
N SER A 117 -2.13 19.65 8.35
CA SER A 117 -3.40 20.28 8.67
C SER A 117 -3.57 21.62 7.98
N THR A 118 -2.49 22.40 7.83
CA THR A 118 -2.51 23.68 7.09
C THR A 118 -2.61 23.40 5.59
N LEU A 119 -1.78 22.49 5.05
CA LEU A 119 -1.84 22.11 3.63
C LEU A 119 -3.20 21.53 3.21
N LEU A 120 -3.82 20.70 4.05
CA LEU A 120 -5.13 20.12 3.77
C LEU A 120 -6.24 21.16 3.85
N LYS A 121 -6.18 22.09 4.80
CA LYS A 121 -7.14 23.20 4.92
C LYS A 121 -7.08 24.13 3.71
N ASP A 122 -5.87 24.41 3.22
CA ASP A 122 -5.67 25.24 2.02
C ASP A 122 -6.18 24.54 0.76
N GLN A 123 -5.97 23.23 0.64
CA GLN A 123 -6.44 22.45 -0.51
C GLN A 123 -7.96 22.18 -0.49
N LEU A 124 -8.62 22.24 0.67
CA LEU A 124 -10.01 21.82 0.83
C LEU A 124 -10.95 22.95 1.32
N ALA A 125 -10.57 24.22 1.20
CA ALA A 125 -11.29 25.39 1.73
C ALA A 125 -12.84 25.24 1.87
N GLY A 126 -13.32 24.92 3.08
CA GLY A 126 -14.75 24.77 3.42
C GLY A 126 -14.98 24.03 4.75
N SER A 127 -16.10 24.28 5.44
CA SER A 127 -16.40 23.65 6.76
C SER A 127 -16.59 22.13 6.70
N LYS A 128 -17.15 21.60 5.60
CA LYS A 128 -17.27 20.16 5.34
C LYS A 128 -15.93 19.46 5.12
N ALA A 129 -14.87 20.22 4.83
CA ALA A 129 -13.55 19.65 4.64
C ALA A 129 -12.90 19.21 5.93
N ALA A 130 -13.10 19.92 7.04
CA ALA A 130 -12.51 19.55 8.32
C ALA A 130 -12.96 18.14 8.76
N GLU A 131 -14.26 17.83 8.63
CA GLU A 131 -14.81 16.49 8.90
C GLU A 131 -14.24 15.43 7.93
N SER A 132 -13.97 15.81 6.67
CA SER A 132 -13.30 14.93 5.71
C SER A 132 -11.83 14.66 6.06
N VAL A 133 -11.15 15.61 6.71
CA VAL A 133 -9.75 15.44 7.17
C VAL A 133 -9.68 14.47 8.34
N ASP A 134 -10.57 14.60 9.32
CA ASP A 134 -10.56 13.74 10.50
C ASP A 134 -10.89 12.29 10.13
N SER A 135 -11.89 12.09 9.28
CA SER A 135 -12.22 10.76 8.74
C SER A 135 -11.08 10.14 7.94
N LEU A 136 -10.33 10.96 7.20
CA LEU A 136 -9.13 10.54 6.48
C LEU A 136 -8.02 10.08 7.43
N TRP A 137 -7.78 10.80 8.52
CA TRP A 137 -6.83 10.39 9.55
C TRP A 137 -7.23 9.11 10.26
N VAL A 138 -8.51 8.96 10.59
CA VAL A 138 -9.06 7.72 11.17
C VAL A 138 -8.86 6.55 10.21
N LYS A 139 -9.07 6.76 8.91
CA LYS A 139 -8.79 5.73 7.90
C LYS A 139 -7.31 5.33 7.88
N LEU A 140 -6.39 6.29 7.85
CA LEU A 140 -4.95 5.99 7.84
C LEU A 140 -4.48 5.32 9.14
N GLU A 141 -5.03 5.75 10.28
CA GLU A 141 -4.79 5.11 11.57
C GLU A 141 -5.20 3.64 11.54
N ARG A 142 -6.41 3.33 11.05
CA ARG A 142 -6.90 1.95 10.91
C ARG A 142 -6.02 1.10 10.01
N ILE A 143 -5.56 1.65 8.88
CA ILE A 143 -4.64 0.95 7.97
C ILE A 143 -3.32 0.60 8.67
N LEU A 144 -2.70 1.56 9.36
CA LEU A 144 -1.45 1.33 10.09
C LEU A 144 -1.64 0.40 11.28
N ARG A 145 -2.80 0.46 11.95
CA ARG A 145 -3.19 -0.46 13.02
C ARG A 145 -3.31 -1.89 12.50
N ASP A 146 -4.05 -2.12 11.43
CA ASP A 146 -4.21 -3.44 10.80
C ASP A 146 -2.85 -4.03 10.42
N TYR A 147 -2.01 -3.19 9.81
CA TYR A 147 -0.67 -3.55 9.42
C TYR A 147 0.19 -3.93 10.63
N ALA A 148 0.20 -3.12 11.69
CA ALA A 148 0.92 -3.42 12.92
C ALA A 148 0.45 -4.74 13.54
N GLN A 149 -0.87 -4.95 13.64
CA GLN A 149 -1.44 -6.16 14.23
C GLN A 149 -1.07 -7.42 13.45
N TYR A 150 -1.02 -7.33 12.11
CA TYR A 150 -0.56 -8.42 11.25
C TYR A 150 0.91 -8.76 11.51
N HIS A 151 1.81 -7.78 11.45
CA HIS A 151 3.24 -8.02 11.59
C HIS A 151 3.67 -8.39 13.01
N PHE A 152 2.97 -7.89 14.03
CA PHE A 152 3.22 -8.30 15.42
C PHE A 152 2.45 -9.56 15.84
N GLY A 153 1.52 -10.05 15.02
CA GLY A 153 0.69 -11.23 15.31
C GLY A 153 -0.22 -11.06 16.54
N ARG A 154 -0.54 -9.82 16.94
CA ARG A 154 -1.32 -9.52 18.15
C ARG A 154 -2.31 -8.39 17.90
N SER A 155 -3.54 -8.56 18.35
CA SER A 155 -4.54 -7.50 18.35
C SER A 155 -4.23 -6.42 19.40
N ILE A 156 -4.46 -5.15 19.08
CA ILE A 156 -4.38 -4.06 20.06
C ILE A 156 -5.74 -3.92 20.75
N ARG A 157 -5.85 -4.43 21.99
CA ARG A 157 -7.13 -4.53 22.71
C ARG A 157 -7.78 -3.18 23.02
N SER A 158 -6.97 -2.19 23.40
CA SER A 158 -7.45 -0.82 23.66
C SER A 158 -8.11 -0.20 22.43
N ALA A 159 -7.57 -0.50 21.26
CA ALA A 159 -8.07 -0.05 19.97
C ALA A 159 -9.48 -0.60 19.68
N ALA A 160 -9.70 -1.90 19.89
CA ALA A 160 -11.02 -2.53 19.73
C ALA A 160 -12.08 -1.95 20.68
N LEU A 161 -11.67 -1.57 21.91
CA LEU A 161 -12.56 -0.93 22.87
C LEU A 161 -12.97 0.48 22.41
N VAL A 162 -12.03 1.28 21.89
CA VAL A 162 -12.32 2.62 21.37
C VAL A 162 -13.29 2.55 20.18
N ASP A 163 -13.08 1.61 19.25
CA ASP A 163 -13.97 1.44 18.10
C ASP A 163 -15.40 1.10 18.56
N ALA A 164 -15.56 0.16 19.50
CA ALA A 164 -16.86 -0.24 20.04
C ALA A 164 -17.60 0.94 20.70
N LEU A 165 -16.89 1.80 21.43
CA LEU A 165 -17.50 3.00 22.03
C LEU A 165 -17.83 4.08 20.99
N SER A 166 -17.03 4.19 19.94
CA SER A 166 -17.25 5.18 18.87
C SER A 166 -18.42 4.82 17.95
N SER A 167 -18.74 3.52 17.80
CA SER A 167 -19.85 3.05 16.95
C SER A 167 -21.23 3.11 17.61
N VAL A 168 -21.29 3.42 18.90
CA VAL A 168 -22.54 3.43 19.70
C VAL A 168 -23.23 4.82 19.69
N ASN A 169 -22.71 5.79 18.93
CA ASN A 169 -23.31 7.12 18.74
C ASN A 169 -23.76 7.35 17.31
#